data_AF-A0A286U0E1-F1
#
_entry.id   AF-A0A286U0E1-F1
#
_cell.length_a   1.000
_cell.length_b   1.000
_cell.length_c   1.000
_cell.angle_alpha   90.00
_cell.angle_beta   90.00
_cell.angle_gamma   90.00
#
_symmetry.space_group_name_H-M   'P 1'
#
loop_
_entity.id
_entity.type
_entity.pdbx_description
1 polymer ?
#
loop_
_entity_poly.entity_id
_entity_poly.type
_entity_poly.pdbx_seq_one_letter_code
_entity_poly.pdbx_strand_id
1 'polypeptide(L)'
;MFSGTLFGYELAFKKEGLQIGLLLFTKVAGGVMLMLLLSFTTTITKICMAARWMKIPETLIEVLSFVYRYLFLLIEETETMMSSQRSRLGYVTWFKTVKSFGSLGGMLIIRSITRAENAHIAMVSRGYDGGRVLTVQLTPIAGKDYTMLLSCGILLALLSYFGFFW
;
A
#
# COMPACT_ATOMS: atom_id res chain seq x y z
N MET A 1 -13.55 -39.92 -12.68
CA MET A 1 -14.27 -39.45 -11.49
C MET A 1 -13.87 -40.37 -10.36
N PHE A 2 -13.21 -39.85 -9.33
CA PHE A 2 -13.00 -40.62 -8.09
C PHE A 2 -14.10 -40.18 -7.14
N SER A 3 -15.11 -41.02 -6.95
CA SER A 3 -16.18 -40.81 -5.96
C SER A 3 -15.81 -41.59 -4.71
N GLY A 4 -15.52 -40.87 -3.63
CA GLY A 4 -15.35 -41.45 -2.30
C GLY A 4 -16.42 -40.87 -1.39
N THR A 5 -17.24 -41.73 -0.78
CA THR A 5 -18.24 -41.32 0.22
C THR A 5 -17.53 -41.18 1.57
N LEU A 6 -17.38 -39.96 2.06
CA LEU A 6 -16.88 -39.68 3.41
C LEU A 6 -17.99 -38.91 4.13
N PHE A 7 -18.52 -39.50 5.20
CA PHE A 7 -19.50 -38.86 6.09
C PHE A 7 -20.83 -38.44 5.43
N GLY A 8 -21.43 -39.31 4.60
CA GLY A 8 -22.79 -39.10 4.07
C GLY A 8 -22.93 -38.03 2.98
N TYR A 9 -21.83 -37.42 2.54
CA TYR A 9 -21.77 -36.54 1.37
C TYR A 9 -20.98 -37.21 0.24
N GLU A 10 -21.55 -37.24 -0.96
CA GLU A 10 -20.87 -37.75 -2.15
C GLU A 10 -19.83 -36.73 -2.66
N LEU A 11 -18.57 -36.90 -2.24
CA LEU A 11 -17.46 -36.11 -2.76
C LEU A 11 -17.05 -36.67 -4.13
N ALA A 12 -17.59 -36.06 -5.19
CA ALA A 12 -17.21 -36.34 -6.56
C ALA A 12 -15.98 -35.50 -6.97
N PHE A 13 -14.77 -36.08 -6.88
CA PHE A 13 -13.57 -35.43 -7.40
C PHE A 13 -13.55 -35.53 -8.95
N LYS A 14 -13.94 -34.44 -9.60
CA LYS A 14 -13.80 -34.24 -11.05
C LYS A 14 -12.38 -33.75 -11.37
N LYS A 15 -11.74 -34.38 -12.36
CA LYS A 15 -10.42 -33.97 -12.89
C LYS A 15 -10.45 -32.52 -13.40
N GLU A 16 -11.59 -32.08 -13.94
CA GLU A 16 -11.85 -30.70 -14.39
C GLU A 16 -11.71 -29.68 -13.24
N GLY A 17 -12.23 -29.99 -12.05
CA GLY A 17 -12.13 -29.11 -10.88
C GLY A 17 -10.71 -28.96 -10.35
N LEU A 18 -9.90 -30.02 -10.45
CA LEU A 18 -8.49 -29.98 -10.07
C LEU A 18 -7.68 -29.07 -11.01
N GLN A 19 -7.94 -29.13 -12.32
CA GLN A 19 -7.26 -28.26 -13.30
C GLN A 19 -7.63 -26.79 -13.11
N ILE A 20 -8.91 -26.48 -12.93
CA ILE A 20 -9.37 -25.10 -12.68
C ILE A 20 -8.82 -24.59 -11.35
N GLY A 21 -8.81 -25.41 -10.31
CA GLY A 21 -8.23 -25.08 -9.01
C GLY A 21 -6.74 -24.74 -9.10
N LEU A 22 -5.97 -25.52 -9.85
CA LEU A 22 -4.54 -25.26 -10.08
C LEU A 22 -4.30 -23.95 -10.85
N LEU A 23 -5.14 -23.66 -11.84
CA LEU A 23 -5.06 -22.43 -12.63
C LEU A 23 -5.38 -21.19 -11.78
N LEU A 24 -6.42 -21.25 -10.96
CA LEU A 24 -6.74 -20.17 -10.02
C LEU A 24 -5.62 -19.96 -9.00
N PHE A 25 -5.08 -21.05 -8.45
CA PHE A 25 -3.99 -21.00 -7.49
C PHE A 25 -2.75 -20.30 -8.07
N THR A 26 -2.31 -20.70 -9.26
CA THR A 26 -1.13 -20.10 -9.92
C THR A 26 -1.36 -18.63 -10.28
N LYS A 27 -2.55 -18.24 -10.73
CA LYS A 27 -2.89 -16.82 -11.00
C LYS A 27 -2.83 -15.96 -9.75
N VAL A 28 -3.46 -16.40 -8.66
CA VAL A 28 -3.48 -15.64 -7.39
C VAL A 28 -2.07 -15.59 -6.80
N ALA A 29 -1.36 -16.71 -6.75
CA ALA A 29 0.01 -16.77 -6.25
C ALA A 29 0.95 -15.85 -7.05
N GLY A 30 0.86 -15.87 -8.38
CA GLY A 30 1.64 -14.97 -9.25
C GLY A 30 1.33 -13.49 -9.00
N GLY A 31 0.05 -13.12 -8.87
CA GLY A 31 -0.36 -11.75 -8.57
C GLY A 31 0.17 -11.25 -7.22
N VAL A 32 0.07 -12.08 -6.18
CA VAL A 32 0.57 -11.75 -4.82
C VAL A 32 2.10 -11.63 -4.83
N MET A 33 2.81 -12.53 -5.49
CA MET A 33 4.28 -12.46 -5.60
C MET A 33 4.73 -11.18 -6.30
N LEU A 34 4.05 -10.77 -7.39
CA LEU A 34 4.35 -9.52 -8.08
C LEU A 34 4.09 -8.29 -7.20
N MET A 35 2.98 -8.26 -6.46
CA MET A 35 2.70 -7.17 -5.51
C MET A 35 3.76 -7.10 -4.41
N LEU A 36 4.17 -8.23 -3.83
CA LEU A 36 5.21 -8.26 -2.81
C LEU A 36 6.57 -7.81 -3.35
N LEU A 37 6.95 -8.27 -4.55
CA LEU A 37 8.17 -7.84 -5.22
C LEU A 37 8.17 -6.32 -5.42
N LEU A 38 7.06 -5.75 -5.92
CA LEU A 38 6.92 -4.31 -6.09
C LEU A 38 7.07 -3.56 -4.75
N SER A 39 6.43 -4.06 -3.69
CA SER A 39 6.48 -3.46 -2.36
C SER A 39 7.89 -3.48 -1.74
N PHE A 40 8.70 -4.52 -2.02
CA PHE A 40 10.07 -4.60 -1.49
C PHE A 40 11.09 -3.80 -2.31
N THR A 41 10.87 -3.64 -3.61
CA THR A 41 11.87 -3.05 -4.52
C THR A 41 11.66 -1.56 -4.79
N THR A 42 10.44 -1.06 -4.64
CA THR A 42 10.05 0.30 -5.04
C THR A 42 9.72 1.17 -3.84
N THR A 43 10.53 2.21 -3.62
CA THR A 43 10.26 3.21 -2.58
C THR A 43 9.12 4.14 -3.00
N ILE A 44 8.42 4.73 -2.02
CA ILE A 44 7.34 5.70 -2.31
C ILE A 44 7.80 6.87 -3.19
N THR A 45 9.07 7.29 -3.04
CA THR A 45 9.67 8.35 -3.85
C THR A 45 9.68 7.99 -5.33
N LYS A 46 10.00 6.74 -5.67
CA LYS A 46 9.94 6.23 -7.05
C LYS A 46 8.52 6.15 -7.58
N ILE A 47 7.54 5.84 -6.72
CA ILE A 47 6.12 5.84 -7.08
C ILE A 47 5.65 7.27 -7.41
N CYS A 48 6.02 8.26 -6.60
CA CYS A 48 5.73 9.67 -6.87
C CYS A 48 6.41 10.16 -8.17
N MET A 49 7.61 9.67 -8.48
CA MET A 49 8.30 9.96 -9.74
C MET A 49 7.56 9.37 -10.94
N ALA A 50 7.14 8.11 -10.83
CA ALA A 50 6.33 7.45 -11.86
C ALA A 50 4.99 8.17 -12.07
N ALA A 51 4.34 8.62 -10.99
CA ALA A 51 3.12 9.45 -11.06
C ALA A 51 3.35 10.76 -11.84
N ARG A 52 4.51 11.41 -11.64
CA ARG A 52 4.90 12.60 -12.41
C ARG A 52 5.11 12.28 -13.89
N TRP A 53 5.72 11.15 -14.21
CA TRP A 53 5.89 10.66 -15.59
C TRP A 53 4.55 10.40 -16.28
N MET A 54 3.55 9.94 -15.53
CA MET A 54 2.18 9.74 -16.01
C MET A 54 1.38 11.04 -16.17
N LYS A 55 2.02 12.22 -16.04
CA LYS A 55 1.40 13.55 -16.17
C LYS A 55 0.28 13.83 -15.16
N ILE A 56 0.38 13.25 -13.96
CA ILE A 56 -0.49 13.61 -12.83
C ILE A 56 -0.14 15.04 -12.38
N PRO A 57 -1.12 15.90 -12.03
CA PRO A 57 -0.87 17.27 -11.58
C PRO A 57 0.05 17.30 -10.35
N GLU A 58 1.00 18.24 -10.34
CA GLU A 58 2.03 18.33 -9.29
C GLU A 58 1.44 18.52 -7.89
N THR A 59 0.28 19.18 -7.79
CA THR A 59 -0.47 19.36 -6.54
C THR A 59 -0.89 18.03 -5.90
N LEU A 60 -1.31 17.04 -6.70
CA LEU A 60 -1.70 15.72 -6.16
C LEU A 60 -0.49 14.95 -5.64
N ILE A 61 0.64 15.05 -6.34
CA ILE A 61 1.90 14.41 -5.95
C ILE A 61 2.42 15.02 -4.64
N GLU A 62 2.29 16.33 -4.48
CA GLU A 62 2.63 17.04 -3.26
C GLU A 62 1.78 16.57 -2.07
N VAL A 63 0.45 16.53 -2.25
CA VAL A 63 -0.47 16.03 -1.23
C VAL A 63 -0.13 14.59 -0.84
N LEU A 64 0.12 13.71 -1.82
CA LEU A 64 0.51 12.33 -1.57
C LEU A 64 1.79 12.23 -0.72
N SER A 65 2.79 13.06 -1.01
CA SER A 65 4.03 13.08 -0.23
C SER A 65 3.82 13.59 1.19
N PHE A 66 2.94 14.58 1.39
CA PHE A 66 2.57 15.00 2.74
C PHE A 66 1.86 13.89 3.48
N VAL A 67 0.88 13.23 2.87
CA VAL A 67 0.18 12.09 3.49
C VAL A 67 1.18 11.03 3.92
N TYR A 68 2.13 10.64 3.07
CA TYR A 68 3.17 9.66 3.43
C TYR A 68 4.06 10.15 4.58
N ARG A 69 4.54 11.40 4.53
CA ARG A 69 5.41 11.96 5.59
C ARG A 69 4.68 12.05 6.92
N TYR A 70 3.43 12.49 6.92
CA TYR A 70 2.62 12.65 8.13
C TYR A 70 2.05 11.33 8.64
N LEU A 71 1.94 10.29 7.82
CA LEU A 71 1.48 8.96 8.23
C LEU A 71 2.32 8.41 9.39
N PHE A 72 3.64 8.40 9.27
CA PHE A 72 4.53 7.91 10.33
C PHE A 72 4.44 8.75 11.61
N LEU A 73 4.33 10.07 11.46
CA LEU A 73 4.14 10.96 12.60
C LEU A 73 2.83 10.67 13.34
N LEU A 74 1.73 10.48 12.59
CA LEU A 74 0.43 10.18 13.18
C LEU A 74 0.40 8.81 13.85
N ILE A 75 1.12 7.82 13.31
CA ILE A 75 1.27 6.50 13.95
C ILE A 75 1.98 6.66 15.30
N GLU A 76 3.09 7.37 15.36
CA GLU A 76 3.84 7.62 16.60
C GLU A 76 3.00 8.39 17.64
N GLU A 77 2.26 9.41 17.21
CA GLU A 77 1.32 10.13 18.08
C GLU A 77 0.21 9.21 18.60
N THR A 78 -0.32 8.35 17.74
CA THR A 78 -1.36 7.36 18.09
C THR A 78 -0.84 6.38 19.13
N GLU A 79 0.36 5.83 18.94
CA GLU A 79 0.99 4.91 19.89
C GLU A 79 1.20 5.57 21.26
N THR A 80 1.67 6.82 21.26
CA THR A 80 1.88 7.61 22.48
C THR A 80 0.56 7.85 23.22
N MET A 81 -0.49 8.27 22.50
CA MET A 81 -1.81 8.47 23.07
C MET A 81 -2.40 7.17 23.61
N MET A 82 -2.31 6.09 22.83
CA MET A 82 -2.83 4.78 23.21
C MET A 82 -2.12 4.25 24.46
N SER A 83 -0.80 4.44 24.57
CA SER A 83 -0.03 4.10 25.77
C SER A 83 -0.56 4.85 27.00
N SER A 84 -0.79 6.17 26.89
CA SER A 84 -1.35 6.98 27.98
C SER A 84 -2.76 6.55 28.41
N GLN A 85 -3.59 6.10 27.46
CA GLN A 85 -4.92 5.59 27.73
C GLN A 85 -4.88 4.21 28.37
N ARG A 86 -3.93 3.34 27.97
CA ARG A 86 -3.71 2.04 28.61
C ARG A 86 -3.32 2.19 30.07
N SER A 87 -2.43 3.14 30.41
CA SER A 87 -2.07 3.45 31.80
C SER A 87 -3.26 3.90 32.66
N ARG A 88 -4.31 4.45 32.04
CA ARG A 88 -5.56 4.87 32.70
C ARG A 88 -6.67 3.80 32.67
N LEU A 89 -6.34 2.54 32.35
CA LEU A 89 -7.31 1.44 32.22
C LEU A 89 -8.41 1.73 31.16
N GLY A 90 -8.07 2.49 30.11
CA GLY A 90 -9.01 2.90 29.07
C GLY A 90 -9.56 1.76 28.20
N TYR A 91 -8.92 0.59 28.20
CA TYR A 91 -9.23 -0.54 27.32
C TYR A 91 -9.71 -1.80 28.05
N VAL A 92 -10.10 -1.70 29.33
CA VAL A 92 -10.43 -2.85 30.18
C VAL A 92 -11.83 -3.43 29.91
N THR A 93 -12.78 -2.59 29.50
CA THR A 93 -14.18 -2.98 29.27
C THR A 93 -14.60 -2.52 27.89
N TRP A 94 -15.45 -3.28 27.20
CA TRP A 94 -15.95 -2.93 25.86
C TRP A 94 -16.43 -1.46 25.76
N PHE A 95 -17.25 -1.01 26.73
CA PHE A 95 -17.72 0.39 26.78
C PHE A 95 -16.59 1.41 26.93
N LYS A 96 -15.57 1.11 27.75
CA LYS A 96 -14.40 1.98 27.92
C LYS A 96 -13.52 1.99 26.67
N THR A 97 -13.37 0.85 26.00
CA THR A 97 -12.63 0.73 24.74
C THR A 97 -13.23 1.62 23.65
N VAL A 98 -14.54 1.57 23.45
CA VAL A 98 -15.23 2.42 22.46
C VAL A 98 -15.07 3.91 22.81
N LYS A 99 -15.25 4.27 24.09
CA LYS A 99 -15.05 5.65 24.55
C LYS A 99 -13.60 6.14 24.34
N SER A 100 -12.62 5.32 24.70
CA SER A 100 -11.20 5.64 24.55
C SER A 100 -10.81 5.77 23.09
N PHE A 101 -11.30 4.87 22.22
CA PHE A 101 -11.08 4.95 20.79
C PHE A 101 -11.69 6.22 20.17
N GLY A 102 -12.92 6.57 20.55
CA GLY A 102 -13.56 7.82 20.12
C GLY A 102 -12.77 9.06 20.55
N SER A 103 -12.27 9.08 21.79
CA SER A 103 -11.43 10.20 22.29
C SER A 103 -10.07 10.29 21.59
N LEU A 104 -9.48 9.15 21.24
CA LEU A 104 -8.22 9.08 20.48
C LEU A 104 -8.43 9.65 19.07
N GLY A 105 -9.46 9.19 18.36
CA GLY A 105 -9.79 9.68 17.02
C GLY A 105 -10.09 11.18 17.01
N GLY A 106 -10.91 11.66 17.95
CA GLY A 106 -11.22 13.09 18.07
C GLY A 106 -9.99 13.95 18.33
N MET A 107 -9.09 13.52 19.22
CA MET A 107 -7.85 14.23 19.51
C MET A 107 -6.89 14.24 18.30
N LEU A 108 -6.76 13.11 17.59
CA LEU A 108 -5.93 13.04 16.39
C LEU A 108 -6.42 13.96 15.28
N ILE A 109 -7.74 14.09 15.09
CA ILE A 109 -8.31 15.01 14.10
C ILE A 109 -7.92 16.45 14.44
N ILE A 110 -8.16 16.88 15.69
CA ILE A 110 -7.82 18.25 16.12
C ILE A 110 -6.33 18.52 15.93
N ARG A 111 -5.46 17.60 16.38
CA ARG A 111 -4.01 17.74 16.22
C ARG A 111 -3.56 17.78 14.77
N SER A 112 -4.13 16.94 13.91
CA SER A 112 -3.76 16.91 12.49
C SER A 112 -4.14 18.21 11.76
N ILE A 113 -5.28 18.82 12.10
CA ILE A 113 -5.68 20.14 11.57
C ILE A 113 -4.69 21.21 12.03
N THR A 114 -4.42 21.32 13.33
CA THR A 114 -3.45 22.29 13.86
C THR A 114 -2.06 22.09 13.27
N ARG A 115 -1.66 20.83 13.02
CA ARG A 115 -0.38 20.51 12.38
C ARG A 115 -0.35 20.94 10.92
N ALA A 116 -1.45 20.78 10.19
CA ALA A 116 -1.58 21.20 8.80
C ALA A 116 -1.48 22.73 8.68
N GLU A 117 -2.16 23.49 9.55
CA GLU A 117 -2.07 24.95 9.61
C GLU A 117 -0.65 25.42 9.90
N ASN A 118 -0.02 24.87 10.94
CA ASN A 118 1.37 25.19 11.29
C ASN A 118 2.35 24.87 10.16
N ALA A 119 2.15 23.75 9.47
CA ALA A 119 2.95 23.38 8.32
C ALA A 119 2.76 24.36 7.16
N HIS A 120 1.51 24.77 6.88
CA HIS A 120 1.20 25.73 5.84
C HIS A 120 1.84 27.09 6.12
N ILE A 121 1.71 27.63 7.34
CA ILE A 121 2.34 28.90 7.75
C ILE A 121 3.86 28.82 7.60
N ALA A 122 4.48 27.71 8.00
CA ALA A 122 5.93 27.49 7.86
C ALA A 122 6.39 27.37 6.40
N MET A 123 5.53 26.91 5.49
CA MET A 123 5.82 26.86 4.07
C MET A 123 5.71 28.24 3.43
N VAL A 124 4.64 28.98 3.73
CA VAL A 124 4.44 30.34 3.23
C VAL A 124 5.58 31.26 3.65
N SER A 125 6.04 31.16 4.90
CA SER A 125 7.19 31.96 5.38
C SER A 125 8.52 31.65 4.68
N ARG A 126 8.64 30.47 4.05
CA ARG A 126 9.80 30.06 3.24
C ARG A 126 9.64 30.37 1.75
N GLY A 127 8.60 31.11 1.36
CA GLY A 127 8.34 31.49 -0.03
C GLY A 127 7.59 30.42 -0.83
N TYR A 128 6.74 29.63 -0.20
CA TYR A 128 5.87 28.68 -0.91
C TYR A 128 4.79 29.42 -1.72
N ASP A 129 4.80 29.21 -3.03
CA ASP A 129 3.87 29.81 -4.02
C ASP A 129 2.94 28.78 -4.70
N GLY A 130 2.82 27.59 -4.08
CA GLY A 130 2.01 26.49 -4.62
C GLY A 130 2.79 25.50 -5.49
N GLY A 131 2.52 24.20 -5.31
CA GLY A 131 2.83 23.14 -6.30
C GLY A 131 4.28 22.68 -6.43
N ARG A 132 5.23 23.19 -5.61
CA ARG A 132 6.68 22.93 -5.79
C ARG A 132 7.43 22.55 -4.51
N VAL A 133 6.77 21.95 -3.51
CA VAL A 133 7.46 21.57 -2.24
C VAL A 133 8.49 20.48 -2.45
N LEU A 134 8.30 19.64 -3.46
CA LEU A 134 9.24 18.59 -3.80
C LEU A 134 10.03 18.97 -5.04
N THR A 135 11.30 19.29 -4.86
CA THR A 135 12.31 19.09 -5.90
C THR A 135 12.54 17.59 -6.03
N VAL A 136 11.54 16.84 -6.49
CA VAL A 136 11.76 15.45 -6.94
C VAL A 136 12.66 15.56 -8.15
N GLN A 137 13.97 15.41 -7.92
CA GLN A 137 14.93 15.33 -9.01
C GLN A 137 14.55 14.10 -9.84
N LEU A 138 14.22 14.34 -11.10
CA LEU A 138 14.03 13.28 -12.08
C LEU A 138 15.38 12.60 -12.22
N THR A 139 15.59 11.48 -11.53
CA THR A 139 16.78 10.68 -11.76
C THR A 139 16.70 10.18 -13.19
N PRO A 140 17.72 10.41 -14.02
CA PRO A 140 17.75 9.86 -15.37
C PRO A 140 17.66 8.34 -15.28
N ILE A 141 16.94 7.72 -16.23
CA ILE A 141 16.82 6.26 -16.30
C ILE A 141 18.23 5.67 -16.33
N ALA A 142 18.56 4.83 -15.36
CA ALA A 142 19.86 4.18 -15.33
C ALA A 142 19.90 3.07 -16.38
N GLY A 143 21.06 2.80 -16.98
CA GLY A 143 21.21 1.69 -17.94
C GLY A 143 20.80 0.31 -17.38
N LYS A 144 20.82 0.16 -16.05
CA LYS A 144 20.35 -1.04 -15.32
C LYS A 144 18.82 -1.18 -15.29
N ASP A 145 18.08 -0.09 -15.46
CA ASP A 145 16.62 -0.14 -15.52
C ASP A 145 16.16 -0.74 -16.85
N TYR A 146 16.91 -0.49 -17.95
CA TYR A 146 16.66 -1.13 -19.24
C TYR A 146 16.89 -2.64 -19.20
N THR A 147 17.96 -3.11 -18.55
CA THR A 147 18.22 -4.55 -18.43
C THR A 147 17.21 -5.25 -17.55
N MET A 148 16.69 -4.57 -16.52
CA MET A 148 15.59 -5.07 -15.68
C MET A 148 14.24 -5.08 -16.44
N LEU A 149 13.97 -4.09 -17.29
CA LEU A 149 12.79 -4.07 -18.17
C LEU A 149 12.84 -5.18 -19.22
N LEU A 150 14.02 -5.41 -19.82
CA LEU A 150 14.24 -6.48 -20.80
C LEU A 150 14.07 -7.86 -20.16
N SER A 151 14.67 -8.10 -18.98
CA SER A 151 14.54 -9.39 -18.30
C SER A 151 13.10 -9.65 -17.83
N CYS A 152 12.40 -8.64 -17.32
CA CYS A 152 10.99 -8.74 -16.95
C CYS A 152 10.09 -8.99 -18.16
N GLY A 153 10.32 -8.27 -19.27
CA GLY A 153 9.58 -8.45 -20.52
C GLY A 153 9.78 -9.84 -21.13
N ILE A 154 11.01 -10.35 -21.14
CA ILE A 154 11.33 -11.71 -21.60
C ILE A 154 10.65 -12.77 -20.72
N LEU A 155 10.67 -12.57 -19.39
CA LEU A 155 10.08 -13.51 -18.44
C LEU A 155 8.55 -13.55 -18.54
N LEU A 156 7.90 -12.38 -18.72
CA LEU A 156 6.45 -12.28 -18.98
C LEU A 156 6.07 -12.87 -20.34
N ALA A 157 6.86 -12.64 -21.39
CA ALA A 157 6.63 -13.22 -22.71
C ALA A 157 6.71 -14.75 -22.66
N LEU A 158 7.72 -15.31 -21.99
CA LEU A 158 7.84 -16.75 -21.73
C LEU A 158 6.63 -17.29 -20.97
N LEU A 159 6.23 -16.64 -19.87
CA LEU A 159 5.06 -17.04 -19.09
C LEU A 159 3.76 -16.97 -19.89
N SER A 160 3.60 -15.96 -20.75
CA SER A 160 2.44 -15.84 -21.65
C SER A 160 2.43 -16.90 -22.75
N TYR A 161 3.60 -17.29 -23.27
CA TYR A 161 3.72 -18.33 -24.29
C TYR A 161 3.40 -19.71 -23.69
N PHE A 162 3.83 -19.97 -22.46
CA PHE A 162 3.48 -21.18 -21.73
C PHE A 162 2.02 -21.18 -21.22
N GLY A 163 1.46 -20.02 -20.87
CA GLY A 163 0.09 -19.88 -20.35
C GLY A 163 -0.99 -19.71 -21.42
N PHE A 164 -0.65 -19.36 -22.66
CA PHE A 164 -1.57 -19.36 -23.81
C PHE A 164 -1.69 -20.74 -24.45
N PHE A 165 -0.74 -21.65 -24.16
CA PHE A 165 -0.68 -23.00 -24.72
C PHE A 165 -1.35 -24.08 -23.84
N TRP A 166 -2.00 -23.71 -22.73
CA TRP A 166 -2.74 -24.64 -21.84
C TRP A 166 -4.04 -24.01 -21.34
#